data_AF-A0A3D0HFU5-F1
#
_entry.id   AF-A0A3D0HFU5-F1
#
_cell.length_a   1.000
_cell.length_b   1.000
_cell.length_c   1.000
_cell.angle_alpha   90.00
_cell.angle_beta   90.00
_cell.angle_gamma   90.00
#
_symmetry.space_group_name_H-M   'P 1'
#
loop_
_entity.id
_entity.type
_entity.pdbx_description
1 polymer ?
#
loop_
_entity_poly.entity_id
_entity_poly.type
_entity_poly.pdbx_seq_one_letter_code
_entity_poly.pdbx_strand_id
1 'polypeptide(L)'
;TLASINAKRKVAFCGLMAELAESASEHRSIRQYATELGIELVAVNTELYDVDAVSFDQARDLLAKLSRDDAALVKGSKVTGLVRLCEGL
;
A
#
# COMPACT_ATOMS: atom_id res chain seq x y z
N THR A 1 -2.75 -2.91 14.24
CA THR A 1 -2.16 -2.89 12.88
C THR A 1 -3.31 -2.97 11.88
N LEU A 2 -3.11 -2.75 10.57
CA LEU A 2 -4.22 -2.90 9.60
C LEU A 2 -4.88 -4.29 9.70
N ALA A 3 -4.09 -5.34 9.97
CA ALA A 3 -4.59 -6.71 10.15
C ALA A 3 -5.61 -6.89 11.29
N SER A 4 -5.53 -6.07 12.34
CA SER A 4 -6.40 -6.15 13.52
C SER A 4 -7.65 -5.29 13.43
N ILE A 5 -7.84 -4.53 12.34
CA ILE A 5 -9.03 -3.71 12.13
C ILE A 5 -10.15 -4.61 11.61
N ASN A 6 -11.33 -4.53 12.24
CA ASN A 6 -12.54 -5.16 11.73
C ASN A 6 -13.08 -4.33 10.57
N ALA A 7 -12.80 -4.75 9.34
CA ALA A 7 -13.21 -4.11 8.10
C ALA A 7 -13.57 -5.17 7.05
N LYS A 8 -14.49 -4.82 6.15
CA LYS A 8 -14.92 -5.70 5.05
C LYS A 8 -13.78 -5.95 4.06
N ARG A 9 -12.99 -4.91 3.78
CA ARG A 9 -11.80 -4.97 2.93
C ARG A 9 -10.64 -4.24 3.61
N LYS A 10 -9.43 -4.77 3.48
CA LYS A 10 -8.20 -4.18 4.02
C LYS A 10 -7.21 -3.97 2.87
N VAL A 11 -6.81 -2.73 2.62
CA VAL A 11 -5.93 -2.37 1.51
C VAL A 11 -4.70 -1.61 2.01
N ALA A 12 -3.51 -2.02 1.60
CA ALA A 12 -2.25 -1.34 1.87
C ALA A 12 -1.71 -0.70 0.58
N PHE A 13 -1.69 0.63 0.54
CA PHE A 13 -1.07 1.42 -0.52
C PHE A 13 0.40 1.64 -0.17
N CYS A 14 1.28 0.93 -0.87
CA CYS A 14 2.69 0.83 -0.53
C CYS A 14 3.58 1.40 -1.64
N GLY A 15 4.47 2.32 -1.30
CA GLY A 15 5.51 2.85 -2.19
C GLY A 15 6.89 2.30 -1.85
N LEU A 16 7.92 2.82 -2.51
CA LEU A 16 9.32 2.48 -2.20
C LEU A 16 9.64 2.62 -0.70
N MET A 17 10.29 1.58 -0.14
CA MET A 17 10.97 1.61 1.14
C MET A 17 12.48 1.82 0.90
N ALA A 18 12.94 3.06 1.02
CA ALA A 18 14.30 3.47 0.66
C ALA A 18 15.40 2.93 1.58
N GLU A 19 15.05 2.44 2.77
CA GLU A 19 16.01 1.94 3.78
C GLU A 19 16.27 0.42 3.68
N LEU A 20 15.63 -0.27 2.73
CA LEU A 20 15.76 -1.73 2.56
C LEU A 20 17.04 -2.04 1.77
N ALA A 21 17.87 -2.91 2.34
CA ALA A 21 19.18 -3.26 1.79
C ALA A 21 19.04 -4.17 0.56
N GLU A 22 18.13 -5.14 0.61
CA GLU A 22 17.83 -6.07 -0.48
C GLU A 22 16.46 -5.73 -1.07
N SER A 23 16.38 -4.52 -1.64
CA SER A 23 15.12 -3.85 -2.01
C SER A 23 14.10 -4.77 -2.70
N ALA A 24 14.46 -5.53 -3.75
CA ALA A 24 13.49 -6.35 -4.46
C ALA A 24 12.97 -7.56 -3.64
N SER A 25 13.81 -8.27 -2.89
CA SER A 25 13.36 -9.44 -2.11
C SER A 25 12.55 -9.01 -0.89
N GLU A 26 12.95 -7.95 -0.21
CA GLU A 26 12.26 -7.47 0.98
C GLU A 26 10.88 -6.88 0.66
N HIS A 27 10.73 -6.16 -0.47
CA HIS A 27 9.42 -5.70 -0.91
C HIS A 27 8.50 -6.88 -1.27
N ARG A 28 9.00 -7.93 -1.93
CA ARG A 28 8.23 -9.16 -2.17
C ARG A 28 7.80 -9.84 -0.87
N SER A 29 8.68 -9.92 0.13
CA SER A 29 8.33 -10.47 1.45
C SER A 29 7.23 -9.66 2.14
N ILE A 30 7.25 -8.33 2.02
CA ILE A 30 6.16 -7.46 2.52
C ILE A 30 4.84 -7.79 1.81
N ARG A 31 4.85 -7.96 0.48
CA ARG A 31 3.65 -8.34 -0.27
C ARG A 31 3.12 -9.71 0.13
N GLN A 32 4.00 -10.70 0.28
CA GLN A 32 3.62 -12.03 0.71
C GLN A 32 2.95 -11.97 2.10
N TYR A 33 3.57 -11.29 3.06
CA TYR A 33 3.04 -11.14 4.40
C TYR A 33 1.68 -10.43 4.44
N ALA A 34 1.49 -9.37 3.65
CA ALA A 34 0.18 -8.71 3.54
C ALA A 34 -0.90 -9.69 3.04
N THR A 35 -0.55 -10.54 2.07
CA THR A 35 -1.47 -11.53 1.49
C THR A 35 -1.87 -12.60 2.50
N GLU A 36 -0.90 -13.11 3.27
CA GLU A 36 -1.14 -14.07 4.34
C GLU A 36 -2.10 -13.52 5.42
N LEU A 37 -2.13 -12.20 5.60
CA LEU A 37 -3.05 -11.51 6.52
C LEU A 37 -4.41 -11.11 5.90
N GLY A 38 -4.66 -11.51 4.65
CA GLY A 38 -5.85 -11.11 3.88
C GLY A 38 -5.90 -9.60 3.63
N ILE A 39 -4.75 -8.97 3.41
CA ILE A 39 -4.62 -7.55 3.07
C ILE A 39 -4.20 -7.45 1.60
N GLU A 40 -4.98 -6.71 0.83
CA GLU A 40 -4.65 -6.39 -0.56
C GLU A 40 -3.54 -5.34 -0.58
N LEU A 41 -2.48 -5.53 -1.36
CA LEU A 41 -1.41 -4.55 -1.51
C LEU A 41 -1.49 -3.91 -2.89
N VAL A 42 -1.56 -2.58 -2.90
CA VAL A 42 -1.46 -1.72 -4.07
C VAL A 42 -0.06 -1.10 -4.10
N ALA A 43 0.75 -1.49 -5.08
CA ALA A 43 2.09 -0.93 -5.27
C ALA A 43 1.99 0.42 -5.99
N VAL A 44 2.49 1.49 -5.38
CA VAL A 44 2.36 2.86 -5.92
C VAL A 44 3.72 3.37 -6.39
N ASN A 45 3.83 3.66 -7.69
CA ASN A 45 5.05 4.13 -8.36
C ASN A 45 6.28 3.24 -8.13
N THR A 46 6.10 1.95 -7.90
CA THR A 46 7.19 0.99 -7.71
C THR A 46 6.78 -0.41 -8.12
N GLU A 47 7.64 -1.12 -8.84
CA GLU A 47 7.43 -2.49 -9.32
C GLU A 47 8.02 -3.54 -8.36
N LEU A 48 8.63 -3.10 -7.25
CA LEU A 48 9.41 -3.96 -6.34
C LEU A 48 8.58 -5.00 -5.58
N TYR A 49 7.25 -4.84 -5.53
CA TYR A 49 6.34 -5.73 -4.81
C TYR A 49 5.90 -6.96 -5.60
N ASP A 50 6.38 -7.14 -6.84
CA ASP A 50 6.00 -8.27 -7.73
C ASP A 50 4.49 -8.34 -7.99
N VAL A 51 3.89 -7.16 -8.13
CA VAL A 51 2.52 -6.91 -8.58
C VAL A 51 2.52 -5.68 -9.47
N ASP A 52 1.53 -5.55 -10.34
CA ASP A 52 1.40 -4.38 -11.21
C ASP A 52 1.37 -3.08 -10.38
N ALA A 53 2.29 -2.18 -10.72
CA ALA A 53 2.37 -0.88 -10.10
C ALA A 53 1.27 0.04 -10.66
N VAL A 54 0.69 0.86 -9.80
CA VAL A 54 -0.18 1.96 -10.19
C VAL A 54 0.53 3.30 -10.00
N SER A 55 0.14 4.27 -10.81
CA SER A 55 0.55 5.66 -10.60
C SER A 55 -0.06 6.24 -9.31
N PHE A 56 0.50 7.35 -8.83
CA PHE A 56 -0.06 8.09 -7.70
C PHE A 56 -1.53 8.50 -7.92
N ASP A 57 -1.88 8.99 -9.11
CA ASP A 57 -3.25 9.42 -9.41
C ASP A 57 -4.21 8.22 -9.43
N GLN A 58 -3.80 7.09 -9.99
CA GLN A 58 -4.59 5.86 -9.93
C GLN A 58 -4.76 5.35 -8.49
N ALA A 59 -3.73 5.45 -7.65
CA ALA A 59 -3.83 5.12 -6.24
C ALA A 59 -4.85 6.03 -5.52
N ARG A 60 -4.86 7.32 -5.81
CA ARG A 60 -5.85 8.27 -5.29
C ARG A 60 -7.28 7.89 -5.73
N ASP A 61 -7.46 7.53 -7.00
CA ASP A 61 -8.77 7.11 -7.52
C ASP A 61 -9.25 5.80 -6.90
N LEU A 62 -8.34 4.86 -6.60
CA LEU A 62 -8.66 3.62 -5.89
C LEU A 62 -9.04 3.88 -4.44
N LEU A 63 -8.33 4.79 -3.76
CA LEU A 63 -8.60 5.17 -2.38
C LEU A 63 -9.96 5.87 -2.24
N ALA A 64 -10.31 6.75 -3.18
CA ALA A 64 -11.59 7.45 -3.22
C ALA A 64 -12.81 6.53 -3.44
N LYS A 65 -12.59 5.30 -3.91
CA LYS A 65 -13.64 4.29 -4.12
C LYS A 65 -13.90 3.42 -2.88
N LEU A 66 -13.09 3.56 -1.82
CA LEU A 66 -13.31 2.82 -0.58
C LEU A 66 -14.59 3.27 0.11
N SER A 67 -15.28 2.31 0.72
CA SER A 67 -16.48 2.55 1.53
C SER A 67 -16.13 2.78 3.00
N ARG A 68 -17.12 3.17 3.80
CA ARG A 68 -16.96 3.37 5.25
C ARG A 68 -16.60 2.08 6.01
N ASP A 69 -16.87 0.92 5.43
CA ASP A 69 -16.61 -0.38 6.03
C ASP A 69 -15.24 -0.96 5.61
N ASP A 70 -14.49 -0.24 4.78
CA ASP A 70 -13.16 -0.62 4.34
C ASP A 70 -12.07 0.08 5.17
N ALA A 71 -10.90 -0.53 5.26
CA ALA A 71 -9.74 0.05 5.93
C ALA A 71 -8.55 0.15 4.99
N ALA A 72 -7.88 1.31 5.02
CA ALA A 72 -6.67 1.55 4.24
C ALA A 72 -5.46 1.86 5.14
N LEU A 73 -4.29 1.40 4.72
CA LEU A 73 -2.99 1.87 5.20
C LEU A 73 -2.24 2.48 4.02
N VAL A 74 -1.66 3.66 4.22
CA VAL A 74 -0.75 4.27 3.24
C VAL A 74 0.65 4.28 3.84
N LYS A 75 1.62 3.66 3.15
CA LYS A 75 3.00 3.54 3.65
C LYS A 75 4.03 3.74 2.54
N GLY A 76 5.00 4.61 2.80
CA GLY A 76 6.13 4.93 1.92
C GLY A 76 7.33 5.40 2.73
N SER A 77 8.51 5.45 2.13
CA SER A 77 9.57 6.38 2.58
C SER A 77 9.17 7.82 2.29
N LYS A 78 9.71 8.80 3.02
CA LYS A 78 9.36 10.22 2.85
C LYS A 78 9.48 10.71 1.40
N VAL A 79 10.50 10.22 0.68
CA VAL A 79 10.77 10.56 -0.73
C VAL A 79 9.62 10.19 -1.68
N THR A 80 8.76 9.23 -1.33
CA THR A 80 7.64 8.82 -2.18
C THR A 80 6.48 9.81 -2.16
N GLY A 81 6.42 10.68 -1.15
CA GLY A 81 5.32 11.64 -0.99
C GLY A 81 3.94 11.00 -0.76
N LEU A 82 3.85 9.69 -0.47
CA LEU A 82 2.57 8.98 -0.38
C LEU A 82 1.63 9.50 0.71
N VAL A 83 2.14 10.21 1.72
CA VAL A 83 1.31 10.87 2.74
C VAL A 83 0.25 11.79 2.11
N ARG A 84 0.52 12.34 0.91
CA ARG A 84 -0.42 13.20 0.17
C ARG A 84 -1.68 12.47 -0.29
N LEU A 85 -1.68 11.13 -0.36
CA LEU A 85 -2.91 10.36 -0.62
C LEU A 85 -3.94 10.51 0.50
N CYS A 86 -3.49 10.85 1.72
CA CYS A 86 -4.37 11.04 2.87
C CYS A 86 -4.89 12.48 3.03
N GLU A 87 -4.44 13.40 2.18
CA GLU A 87 -4.88 14.80 2.26
C GLU A 87 -6.36 14.91 1.82
N GLY A 88 -7.21 15.44 2.70
CA GLY A 88 -8.63 15.66 2.40
C GLY A 88 -9.56 14.44 2.60
N LEU A 89 -9.09 13.39 3.28
CA LEU A 89 -9.92 12.27 3.75
C LEU A 89 -10.66 12.58 5.05
#